data_AF-A0A4R2KHB2-F1
#
_entry.id   AF-A0A4R2KHB2-F1
#
_cell.length_a   1.000
_cell.length_b   1.000
_cell.length_c   1.000
_cell.angle_alpha   90.00
_cell.angle_beta   90.00
_cell.angle_gamma   90.00
#
_symmetry.space_group_name_H-M   'P 1'
#
loop_
_entity.id
_entity.type
_entity.pdbx_description
1 polymer ?
#
loop_
_entity_poly.entity_id
_entity_poly.type
_entity_poly.pdbx_seq_one_letter_code
_entity_poly.pdbx_strand_id
1 'polypeptide(L)'
;MLTFFTDPHEDELLYGAIARYHYYIGNIDYKDTLRELFGKDSVIPSLYLPCNLEHLAKQLGKKYTLDYLIKNHTLFPFYAPFLPQERKNTLINTMKYEDGQGIYTRLGMIAGSICKKEGIYYCPLCSKKEIKEYGEAYIHRIHQFQGVFVCPMHEAKLKKYKIDKTRASRVAFIRLDEKLLELDTESNERKAIDKELVKIAQAARYLLDNDLSAFDKEIVAKKYRELLYEKGFLSVNKTIQQKKLYDAFVWFYGKQLLKNLESDIDKDDEYNWLKVISRNSKRTVHPIRHILFINFLTEDIKYFFKPKIDFYFPFRQGSWPCLNPVAEHYKKDIIKNIKITSDYKTRLPVGTFSCVCGFVYSRKGPDQFKEDRYRIGRIKAFGHVWENKLKAYLKEEKYGLRELARLMKCDPKTIKKFDEKLGLNYFQGSKTIVKEVMDNENQGRQIDIQAYKDKIINTIREQPSLSRTQIRKLCQKEYSYLYCHEKEWLFLNLPENMDKQEIDCKSDQRVAWDIRDTEIVEGIKEAYKKLLESEKSVRITKSSIGKVLGILPTLENYLDKLPQTKEFLYSILESVTDFQIRRSKRIIDEKIAKGEPIRLWEIQRLAGIRTKAFNKIKDSLEVYINRGG
;
A
#
# COMPACT_ATOMS: atom_id res chain seq x y z
N MET A 1 -45.77 24.72 -20.16
CA MET A 1 -45.21 25.27 -18.91
C MET A 1 -46.27 25.07 -17.86
N LEU A 2 -45.92 24.48 -16.72
CA LEU A 2 -46.88 24.16 -15.68
C LEU A 2 -47.35 25.44 -14.99
N THR A 3 -48.62 25.51 -14.64
CA THR A 3 -49.22 26.60 -13.87
C THR A 3 -48.77 26.57 -12.40
N PHE A 4 -48.40 25.39 -11.91
CA PHE A 4 -47.98 25.15 -10.54
C PHE A 4 -46.93 24.02 -10.52
N PHE A 5 -45.92 24.16 -9.69
CA PHE A 5 -45.04 23.07 -9.28
C PHE A 5 -44.54 23.37 -7.86
N THR A 6 -44.39 22.33 -7.04
CA THR A 6 -43.81 22.52 -5.70
C THR A 6 -42.31 22.73 -5.82
N ASP A 7 -41.85 23.93 -5.49
CA ASP A 7 -40.42 24.23 -5.41
C ASP A 7 -39.72 23.15 -4.55
N PRO A 8 -38.67 22.47 -5.08
CA PRO A 8 -37.92 21.50 -4.29
C PRO A 8 -37.24 22.18 -3.10
N HIS A 9 -37.35 21.58 -1.92
CA HIS A 9 -36.69 22.07 -0.71
C HIS A 9 -35.17 21.84 -0.76
N GLU A 10 -34.44 22.48 0.15
CA GLU A 10 -33.01 22.24 0.32
C GLU A 10 -32.76 20.77 0.67
N ASP A 11 -31.84 20.14 -0.06
CA ASP A 11 -31.50 18.72 0.06
C ASP A 11 -32.66 17.75 -0.25
N GLU A 12 -33.76 18.20 -0.84
CA GLU A 12 -34.86 17.33 -1.26
C GLU A 12 -34.53 16.58 -2.56
N LEU A 13 -34.93 15.31 -2.61
CA LEU A 13 -34.93 14.56 -3.86
C LEU A 13 -35.99 15.06 -4.83
N LEU A 14 -35.64 15.13 -6.12
CA LEU A 14 -36.60 15.45 -7.17
C LEU A 14 -37.80 14.49 -7.16
N TYR A 15 -37.57 13.23 -6.79
CA TYR A 15 -38.62 12.24 -6.57
C TYR A 15 -39.65 12.69 -5.51
N GLY A 16 -39.19 13.27 -4.39
CA GLY A 16 -40.04 13.78 -3.32
C GLY A 16 -40.83 15.01 -3.75
N ALA A 17 -40.18 15.95 -4.45
CA ALA A 17 -40.84 17.13 -5.00
C ALA A 17 -41.94 16.75 -6.01
N ILE A 18 -41.71 15.74 -6.87
CA ILE A 18 -42.75 15.23 -7.77
C ILE A 18 -43.89 14.55 -7.00
N ALA A 19 -43.58 13.81 -5.93
CA ALA A 19 -44.61 13.20 -5.08
C ALA A 19 -45.50 14.24 -4.40
N ARG A 20 -44.93 15.36 -3.95
CA ARG A 20 -45.65 16.54 -3.44
C ARG A 20 -46.52 17.15 -4.54
N TYR A 21 -45.97 17.42 -5.71
CA TYR A 21 -46.73 17.96 -6.84
C TYR A 21 -47.97 17.10 -7.17
N HIS A 22 -47.80 15.78 -7.30
CA HIS A 22 -48.90 14.84 -7.54
C HIS A 22 -50.01 14.98 -6.49
N TYR A 23 -49.64 15.08 -5.21
CA TYR A 23 -50.58 15.23 -4.11
C TYR A 23 -51.34 16.57 -4.17
N TYR A 24 -50.63 17.69 -4.35
CA TYR A 24 -51.24 19.02 -4.31
C TYR A 24 -52.09 19.36 -5.53
N ILE A 25 -51.72 18.86 -6.72
CA ILE A 25 -52.53 19.05 -7.92
C ILE A 25 -53.81 18.17 -7.89
N GLY A 26 -53.84 17.16 -7.02
CA GLY A 26 -55.00 16.28 -6.84
C GLY A 26 -55.19 15.25 -7.95
N ASN A 27 -54.11 14.87 -8.65
CA ASN A 27 -54.16 13.84 -9.68
C ASN A 27 -54.53 12.48 -9.06
N ILE A 28 -55.49 11.78 -9.66
CA ILE A 28 -55.92 10.45 -9.19
C ILE A 28 -55.00 9.35 -9.73
N ASP A 29 -54.63 9.42 -11.02
CA ASP A 29 -53.70 8.49 -11.65
C ASP A 29 -52.29 9.12 -11.76
N TYR A 30 -51.27 8.36 -11.36
CA TYR A 30 -49.88 8.74 -11.55
C TYR A 30 -49.53 8.93 -13.04
N LYS A 31 -50.23 8.27 -13.96
CA LYS A 31 -50.02 8.47 -15.40
C LYS A 31 -50.31 9.90 -15.84
N ASP A 32 -51.29 10.56 -15.24
CA ASP A 32 -51.60 11.95 -15.58
C ASP A 32 -50.45 12.86 -15.16
N THR A 33 -49.92 12.67 -13.95
CA THR A 33 -48.71 13.35 -13.48
C THR A 33 -47.49 13.07 -14.37
N LEU A 34 -47.32 11.83 -14.84
CA LEU A 34 -46.23 11.50 -15.76
C LEU A 34 -46.36 12.20 -17.11
N ARG A 35 -47.58 12.28 -17.68
CA ARG A 35 -47.83 13.03 -18.92
C ARG A 35 -47.56 14.52 -18.75
N GLU A 36 -47.99 15.11 -17.64
CA GLU A 36 -47.77 16.54 -17.33
C GLU A 36 -46.28 16.87 -17.17
N LEU A 37 -45.54 16.04 -16.43
CA LEU A 37 -44.17 16.31 -16.05
C LEU A 37 -43.13 15.84 -17.07
N PHE A 38 -43.41 14.76 -17.81
CA PHE A 38 -42.44 14.11 -18.72
C PHE A 38 -42.96 13.96 -20.15
N GLY A 39 -44.21 14.33 -20.43
CA GLY A 39 -44.83 14.20 -21.75
C GLY A 39 -45.15 12.76 -22.17
N LYS A 40 -45.00 11.78 -21.25
CA LYS A 40 -45.18 10.34 -21.49
C LYS A 40 -45.69 9.66 -20.23
N ASP A 41 -46.49 8.61 -20.38
CA ASP A 41 -47.00 7.81 -19.24
C ASP A 41 -46.21 6.52 -18.96
N SER A 42 -45.19 6.24 -19.77
CA SER A 42 -44.32 5.05 -19.68
C SER A 42 -43.11 5.23 -18.77
N VAL A 43 -42.87 6.44 -18.26
CA VAL A 43 -41.71 6.75 -17.40
C VAL A 43 -41.84 6.02 -16.07
N ILE A 44 -40.77 5.33 -15.66
CA ILE A 44 -40.70 4.64 -14.37
C ILE A 44 -39.98 5.55 -13.36
N PRO A 45 -40.64 5.95 -12.25
CA PRO A 45 -40.04 6.80 -11.23
C PRO A 45 -38.80 6.20 -10.56
N SER A 46 -37.64 6.77 -10.87
CA SER A 46 -36.36 6.46 -10.23
C SER A 46 -36.20 7.32 -8.97
N LEU A 47 -35.93 6.68 -7.82
CA LEU A 47 -35.78 7.39 -6.54
C LEU A 47 -34.48 8.22 -6.50
N TYR A 48 -33.39 7.67 -7.05
CA TYR A 48 -32.04 8.23 -6.86
C TYR A 48 -31.52 9.02 -8.06
N LEU A 49 -31.86 8.56 -9.27
CA LEU A 49 -31.37 9.10 -10.54
C LEU A 49 -32.52 9.17 -11.55
N PRO A 50 -33.41 10.17 -11.43
CA PRO A 50 -34.44 10.41 -12.44
C PRO A 50 -33.80 10.70 -13.79
N CYS A 51 -34.46 10.24 -14.85
CA CYS A 51 -34.02 10.37 -16.25
C CYS A 51 -35.10 11.07 -17.08
N ASN A 52 -34.81 11.33 -18.36
CA ASN A 52 -35.67 12.11 -19.26
C ASN A 52 -36.03 13.50 -18.69
N LEU A 53 -35.04 14.17 -18.06
CA LEU A 53 -35.25 15.44 -17.35
C LEU A 53 -35.48 16.63 -18.27
N GLU A 54 -35.13 16.53 -19.56
CA GLU A 54 -35.29 17.64 -20.52
C GLU A 54 -36.73 18.14 -20.59
N HIS A 55 -37.71 17.24 -20.65
CA HIS A 55 -39.12 17.62 -20.71
C HIS A 55 -39.53 18.33 -19.41
N LEU A 56 -39.16 17.78 -18.26
CA LEU A 56 -39.46 18.35 -16.95
C LEU A 56 -38.88 19.76 -16.83
N ALA A 57 -37.60 19.96 -17.16
CA ALA A 57 -36.97 21.28 -17.10
C ALA A 57 -37.69 22.32 -17.99
N LYS A 58 -38.15 21.92 -19.19
CA LYS A 58 -38.97 22.79 -20.07
C LYS A 58 -40.30 23.18 -19.42
N GLN A 59 -40.92 22.26 -18.69
CA GLN A 59 -42.19 22.52 -17.98
C GLN A 59 -42.03 23.43 -16.77
N LEU A 60 -40.92 23.30 -16.03
CA LEU A 60 -40.60 24.11 -14.85
C LEU A 60 -40.05 25.52 -15.20
N GLY A 61 -39.67 25.75 -16.45
CA GLY A 61 -39.15 27.03 -16.92
C GLY A 61 -37.67 27.27 -16.57
N LYS A 62 -37.18 28.49 -16.88
CA LYS A 62 -35.74 28.83 -16.85
C LYS A 62 -35.07 28.74 -15.47
N LYS A 63 -35.85 28.74 -14.38
CA LYS A 63 -35.35 28.64 -12.99
C LYS A 63 -34.69 27.28 -12.72
N TYR A 64 -35.18 26.20 -13.37
CA TYR A 64 -34.75 24.83 -13.11
C TYR A 64 -34.00 24.26 -14.32
N THR A 65 -32.71 24.58 -14.43
CA THR A 65 -31.87 24.00 -15.48
C THR A 65 -31.62 22.50 -15.24
N LEU A 66 -31.31 21.77 -16.31
CA LEU A 66 -30.99 20.34 -16.20
C LEU A 66 -29.82 20.07 -15.25
N ASP A 67 -28.76 20.88 -15.35
CA ASP A 67 -27.59 20.74 -14.49
C ASP A 67 -27.91 21.08 -13.03
N TYR A 68 -28.78 22.07 -12.79
CA TYR A 68 -29.27 22.38 -11.45
C TYR A 68 -30.03 21.20 -10.84
N LEU A 69 -30.98 20.60 -11.58
CA LEU A 69 -31.77 19.47 -11.08
C LEU A 69 -30.88 18.26 -10.77
N ILE A 70 -29.96 17.92 -11.68
CA ILE A 70 -29.03 16.80 -11.50
C ILE A 70 -28.11 17.05 -10.28
N LYS A 71 -27.56 18.26 -10.15
CA LYS A 71 -26.62 18.60 -9.07
C LYS A 71 -27.30 18.72 -7.70
N ASN A 72 -28.49 19.30 -7.63
CA ASN A 72 -29.09 19.69 -6.35
C ASN A 72 -30.24 18.77 -5.89
N HIS A 73 -30.80 17.94 -6.77
CA HIS A 73 -31.99 17.13 -6.45
C HIS A 73 -31.86 15.65 -6.84
N THR A 74 -30.63 15.15 -7.04
CA THR A 74 -30.35 13.73 -7.28
C THR A 74 -29.15 13.24 -6.45
N LEU A 75 -28.92 11.92 -6.44
CA LEU A 75 -27.76 11.32 -5.77
C LEU A 75 -26.49 11.36 -6.64
N PHE A 76 -26.54 11.84 -7.88
CA PHE A 76 -25.39 11.84 -8.79
C PHE A 76 -24.11 12.48 -8.22
N PRO A 77 -24.15 13.64 -7.53
CA PRO A 77 -22.93 14.30 -7.01
C PRO A 77 -22.11 13.43 -6.06
N PHE A 78 -22.74 12.53 -5.31
CA PHE A 78 -22.06 11.63 -4.40
C PHE A 78 -21.19 10.59 -5.10
N TYR A 79 -21.60 10.17 -6.30
CA TYR A 79 -20.85 9.22 -7.13
C TYR A 79 -19.85 9.94 -8.03
N ALA A 80 -20.18 11.15 -8.49
CA ALA A 80 -19.46 11.84 -9.55
C ALA A 80 -17.93 11.94 -9.36
N PRO A 81 -17.38 12.32 -8.19
CA PRO A 81 -15.92 12.49 -8.02
C PRO A 81 -15.11 11.20 -8.23
N PHE A 82 -15.74 10.03 -8.09
CA PHE A 82 -15.09 8.73 -8.13
C PHE A 82 -15.24 7.99 -9.47
N LEU A 83 -15.93 8.63 -10.42
CA LEU A 83 -16.14 8.08 -11.76
C LEU A 83 -15.12 8.64 -12.76
N PRO A 84 -14.72 7.85 -13.77
CA PRO A 84 -13.97 8.35 -14.92
C PRO A 84 -14.76 9.45 -15.64
N GLN A 85 -14.07 10.45 -16.19
CA GLN A 85 -14.70 11.62 -16.80
C GLN A 85 -15.68 11.25 -17.93
N GLU A 86 -15.30 10.33 -18.83
CA GLU A 86 -16.19 9.86 -19.90
C GLU A 86 -17.49 9.28 -19.36
N ARG A 87 -17.41 8.47 -18.31
CA ARG A 87 -18.58 7.83 -17.70
C ARG A 87 -19.50 8.84 -17.03
N LYS A 88 -18.95 9.89 -16.40
CA LYS A 88 -19.76 10.99 -15.85
C LYS A 88 -20.58 11.66 -16.96
N ASN A 89 -19.93 12.01 -18.07
CA ASN A 89 -20.60 12.65 -19.20
C ASN A 89 -21.71 11.77 -19.77
N THR A 90 -21.45 10.47 -19.96
CA THR A 90 -22.48 9.51 -20.40
C THR A 90 -23.67 9.46 -19.43
N LEU A 91 -23.43 9.38 -18.12
CA LEU A 91 -24.50 9.33 -17.12
C LEU A 91 -25.33 10.62 -17.10
N ILE A 92 -24.69 11.78 -17.17
CA ILE A 92 -25.39 13.07 -17.25
C ILE A 92 -26.26 13.13 -18.50
N ASN A 93 -25.74 12.72 -19.66
CA ASN A 93 -26.50 12.69 -20.90
C ASN A 93 -27.69 11.72 -20.84
N THR A 94 -27.50 10.51 -20.27
CA THR A 94 -28.61 9.58 -20.01
C THR A 94 -29.68 10.24 -19.13
N MET A 95 -29.30 10.90 -18.03
CA MET A 95 -30.27 11.55 -17.13
C MET A 95 -31.02 12.69 -17.83
N LYS A 96 -30.34 13.45 -18.70
CA LYS A 96 -30.94 14.56 -19.44
C LYS A 96 -31.93 14.09 -20.50
N TYR A 97 -31.57 13.09 -21.31
CA TYR A 97 -32.23 12.84 -22.60
C TYR A 97 -32.73 11.41 -22.85
N GLU A 98 -32.40 10.43 -22.00
CA GLU A 98 -32.73 9.01 -22.24
C GLU A 98 -33.67 8.46 -21.16
N ASP A 99 -34.24 7.27 -21.40
CA ASP A 99 -35.17 6.59 -20.47
C ASP A 99 -34.46 5.88 -19.29
N GLY A 100 -33.14 6.03 -19.16
CA GLY A 100 -32.40 5.56 -17.98
C GLY A 100 -32.11 4.06 -17.92
N GLN A 101 -32.34 3.30 -19.00
CA GLN A 101 -32.10 1.85 -19.01
C GLN A 101 -30.63 1.53 -18.65
N GLY A 102 -30.44 0.73 -17.60
CA GLY A 102 -29.11 0.33 -17.11
C GLY A 102 -28.30 1.44 -16.41
N ILE A 103 -28.91 2.58 -16.05
CA ILE A 103 -28.22 3.69 -15.40
C ILE A 103 -27.54 3.29 -14.09
N TYR A 104 -28.21 2.48 -13.26
CA TYR A 104 -27.65 1.98 -12.00
C TYR A 104 -26.46 1.03 -12.20
N THR A 105 -26.46 0.26 -13.29
CA THR A 105 -25.32 -0.57 -13.69
C THR A 105 -24.14 0.31 -14.11
N ARG A 106 -24.39 1.33 -14.93
CA ARG A 106 -23.36 2.29 -15.38
C ARG A 106 -22.80 3.12 -14.22
N LEU A 107 -23.64 3.51 -13.26
CA LEU A 107 -23.22 4.18 -12.02
C LEU A 107 -22.34 3.27 -11.16
N GLY A 108 -22.52 1.95 -11.27
CA GLY A 108 -21.81 0.96 -10.47
C GLY A 108 -22.49 0.64 -9.14
N MET A 109 -23.79 0.94 -8.98
CA MET A 109 -24.55 0.58 -7.77
C MET A 109 -24.84 -0.92 -7.68
N ILE A 110 -24.94 -1.60 -8.84
CA ILE A 110 -25.22 -3.04 -8.90
C ILE A 110 -23.94 -3.86 -8.68
N ALA A 111 -22.83 -3.45 -9.30
CA ALA A 111 -21.56 -4.14 -9.22
C ALA A 111 -20.90 -3.92 -7.85
N GLY A 112 -20.91 -4.94 -6.99
CA GLY A 112 -20.36 -4.86 -5.63
C GLY A 112 -21.29 -4.17 -4.63
N SER A 113 -22.61 -4.29 -4.85
CA SER A 113 -23.66 -3.68 -4.03
C SER A 113 -23.41 -3.89 -2.53
N ILE A 114 -23.29 -2.78 -1.79
CA ILE A 114 -23.11 -2.80 -0.34
C ILE A 114 -24.08 -1.85 0.34
N CYS A 115 -24.39 -2.12 1.60
CA CYS A 115 -25.25 -1.30 2.45
C CYS A 115 -26.57 -0.94 1.75
N LYS A 116 -27.20 -1.92 1.08
CA LYS A 116 -28.43 -1.69 0.31
C LYS A 116 -29.50 -1.13 1.25
N LYS A 117 -30.07 0.02 0.86
CA LYS A 117 -31.26 0.57 1.50
C LYS A 117 -32.49 0.12 0.74
N GLU A 118 -33.36 -0.58 1.45
CA GLU A 118 -34.67 -0.99 0.93
C GLU A 118 -35.71 0.03 1.39
N GLY A 119 -36.19 0.85 0.46
CA GLY A 119 -37.20 1.88 0.73
C GLY A 119 -36.62 3.26 1.04
N ILE A 120 -37.49 4.14 1.53
CA ILE A 120 -37.18 5.55 1.82
C ILE A 120 -36.81 5.68 3.30
N TYR A 121 -35.77 6.44 3.61
CA TYR A 121 -35.32 6.70 4.97
C TYR A 121 -35.49 8.17 5.34
N TYR A 122 -35.76 8.44 6.61
CA TYR A 122 -35.93 9.79 7.14
C TYR A 122 -35.31 9.91 8.54
N CYS A 123 -35.05 11.15 8.95
CA CYS A 123 -34.67 11.46 10.32
C CYS A 123 -35.90 12.03 11.05
N PRO A 124 -36.33 11.45 12.18
CA PRO A 124 -37.49 11.96 12.92
C PRO A 124 -37.37 13.44 13.33
N LEU A 125 -36.15 13.90 13.60
CA LEU A 125 -35.88 15.28 14.04
C LEU A 125 -35.91 16.27 12.88
N CYS A 126 -35.39 15.89 11.71
CA CYS A 126 -35.59 16.61 10.44
C CYS A 126 -37.09 16.76 10.18
N SER A 127 -37.81 15.64 10.11
CA SER A 127 -39.23 15.63 9.79
C SER A 127 -40.07 16.44 10.78
N LYS A 128 -39.79 16.35 12.09
CA LYS A 128 -40.50 17.16 13.10
C LYS A 128 -40.26 18.66 12.93
N LYS A 129 -39.03 19.06 12.59
CA LYS A 129 -38.70 20.46 12.32
C LYS A 129 -39.40 20.95 11.04
N GLU A 130 -39.35 20.16 9.98
CA GLU A 130 -39.91 20.49 8.67
C GLU A 130 -41.44 20.58 8.69
N ILE A 131 -42.13 19.67 9.38
CA ILE A 131 -43.59 19.75 9.56
C ILE A 131 -43.97 21.06 10.24
N LYS A 132 -43.20 21.48 11.25
CA LYS A 132 -43.44 22.74 11.96
C LYS A 132 -43.18 23.97 11.08
N GLU A 133 -42.13 23.94 10.26
CA GLU A 133 -41.69 25.10 9.46
C GLU A 133 -42.39 25.22 8.11
N TYR A 134 -42.63 24.09 7.44
CA TYR A 134 -43.11 23.99 6.06
C TYR A 134 -44.47 23.30 5.94
N GLY A 135 -45.02 22.78 7.03
CA GLY A 135 -46.31 22.05 7.04
C GLY A 135 -46.21 20.60 6.56
N GLU A 136 -45.03 20.15 6.11
CA GLU A 136 -44.80 18.75 5.75
C GLU A 136 -43.30 18.38 5.81
N ALA A 137 -43.03 17.09 5.99
CA ALA A 137 -41.69 16.52 5.88
C ALA A 137 -41.36 16.13 4.43
N TYR A 138 -40.07 16.11 4.07
CA TYR A 138 -39.65 15.76 2.72
C TYR A 138 -38.50 14.76 2.65
N ILE A 139 -38.28 14.20 1.46
CA ILE A 139 -37.30 13.13 1.26
C ILE A 139 -35.92 13.74 1.00
N HIS A 140 -35.12 13.83 2.05
CA HIS A 140 -33.72 14.22 1.97
C HIS A 140 -32.86 13.26 1.16
N ARG A 141 -31.97 13.82 0.31
CA ARG A 141 -30.96 13.05 -0.46
C ARG A 141 -29.98 12.34 0.47
N ILE A 142 -29.44 13.05 1.47
CA ILE A 142 -28.41 12.51 2.38
C ILE A 142 -28.90 11.28 3.16
N HIS A 143 -30.19 11.23 3.48
CA HIS A 143 -30.79 10.09 4.17
C HIS A 143 -30.90 8.84 3.28
N GLN A 144 -30.82 8.96 1.95
CA GLN A 144 -30.98 7.84 1.02
C GLN A 144 -29.66 7.12 0.67
N PHE A 145 -28.50 7.64 1.05
CA PHE A 145 -27.23 7.01 0.66
C PHE A 145 -26.99 5.64 1.30
N GLN A 146 -26.45 4.74 0.49
CA GLN A 146 -25.93 3.46 0.95
C GLN A 146 -24.75 3.69 1.91
N GLY A 147 -24.86 3.16 3.12
CA GLY A 147 -23.87 3.27 4.19
C GLY A 147 -24.03 4.50 5.10
N VAL A 148 -25.03 5.36 4.86
CA VAL A 148 -25.41 6.44 5.78
C VAL A 148 -26.56 5.97 6.65
N PHE A 149 -26.29 5.64 7.91
CA PHE A 149 -27.29 5.13 8.86
C PHE A 149 -27.76 6.17 9.88
N VAL A 150 -27.07 7.30 9.95
CA VAL A 150 -27.36 8.40 10.88
C VAL A 150 -27.50 9.71 10.13
N CYS A 151 -28.33 10.61 10.63
CA CYS A 151 -28.46 11.96 10.13
C CYS A 151 -27.20 12.76 10.50
N PRO A 152 -26.52 13.40 9.54
CA PRO A 152 -25.33 14.21 9.85
C PRO A 152 -25.65 15.51 10.60
N MET A 153 -26.92 15.93 10.63
CA MET A 153 -27.35 17.19 11.26
C MET A 153 -27.82 17.01 12.69
N HIS A 154 -28.56 15.93 12.93
CA HIS A 154 -29.17 15.67 14.22
C HIS A 154 -28.47 14.56 15.00
N GLU A 155 -27.44 13.94 14.40
CA GLU A 155 -26.71 12.81 14.97
C GLU A 155 -27.68 11.76 15.53
N ALA A 156 -28.64 11.36 14.70
CA ALA A 156 -29.73 10.47 15.07
C ALA A 156 -29.88 9.34 14.05
N LYS A 157 -30.25 8.14 14.51
CA LYS A 157 -30.50 7.00 13.60
C LYS A 157 -31.61 7.34 12.60
N LEU A 158 -31.41 6.93 11.36
CA LEU A 158 -32.42 7.08 10.31
C LEU A 158 -33.45 5.95 10.43
N LYS A 159 -34.73 6.30 10.34
CA LYS A 159 -35.84 5.34 10.32
C LYS A 159 -36.24 5.05 8.88
N LYS A 160 -36.65 3.80 8.62
CA LYS A 160 -37.25 3.40 7.34
C LYS A 160 -38.72 3.81 7.33
N TYR A 161 -39.18 4.41 6.25
CA TYR A 161 -40.58 4.76 6.05
C TYR A 161 -41.42 3.50 5.83
N LYS A 162 -42.64 3.47 6.39
CA LYS A 162 -43.49 2.27 6.44
C LYS A 162 -43.95 1.79 5.07
N ILE A 163 -44.12 2.71 4.12
CA ILE A 163 -44.57 2.36 2.77
C ILE A 163 -43.37 1.91 1.94
N ASP A 164 -43.47 0.70 1.39
CA ASP A 164 -42.49 0.14 0.46
C ASP A 164 -42.97 0.28 -0.99
N LYS A 165 -42.05 0.65 -1.90
CA LYS A 165 -42.29 0.66 -3.35
C LYS A 165 -42.72 -0.71 -3.88
N THR A 166 -42.27 -1.81 -3.26
CA THR A 166 -42.66 -3.17 -3.69
C THR A 166 -44.16 -3.44 -3.55
N ARG A 167 -44.84 -2.68 -2.68
CA ARG A 167 -46.29 -2.76 -2.44
C ARG A 167 -47.07 -1.67 -3.18
N ALA A 168 -46.38 -0.77 -3.85
CA ALA A 168 -46.98 0.33 -4.62
C ALA A 168 -46.93 0.04 -6.13
N SER A 169 -47.74 0.76 -6.90
CA SER A 169 -47.65 0.71 -8.37
C SER A 169 -46.23 1.07 -8.84
N ARG A 170 -45.75 0.43 -9.91
CA ARG A 170 -44.43 0.70 -10.50
C ARG A 170 -44.24 2.16 -10.95
N VAL A 171 -45.35 2.88 -11.16
CA VAL A 171 -45.38 4.30 -11.55
C VAL A 171 -45.65 5.25 -10.37
N ALA A 172 -45.73 4.74 -9.14
CA ALA A 172 -46.07 5.55 -7.97
C ALA A 172 -44.92 6.45 -7.48
N PHE A 173 -45.29 7.65 -7.07
CA PHE A 173 -44.47 8.58 -6.29
C PHE A 173 -44.89 8.57 -4.83
N ILE A 174 -43.97 8.20 -3.93
CA ILE A 174 -44.23 8.11 -2.49
C ILE A 174 -43.81 9.41 -1.83
N ARG A 175 -44.75 10.08 -1.16
CA ARG A 175 -44.53 11.23 -0.27
C ARG A 175 -44.43 10.74 1.19
N LEU A 176 -43.75 11.51 2.05
CA LEU A 176 -43.78 11.30 3.49
C LEU A 176 -45.08 11.88 4.07
N ASP A 177 -45.95 11.02 4.55
CA ASP A 177 -47.18 11.40 5.27
C ASP A 177 -46.88 11.45 6.77
N GLU A 178 -47.14 12.59 7.40
CA GLU A 178 -46.97 12.82 8.83
C GLU A 178 -47.62 11.70 9.67
N LYS A 179 -48.80 11.22 9.28
CA LYS A 179 -49.53 10.17 10.02
C LYS A 179 -48.78 8.83 10.07
N LEU A 180 -47.84 8.62 9.16
CA LEU A 180 -47.06 7.40 9.03
C LEU A 180 -45.62 7.55 9.55
N LEU A 181 -45.24 8.77 9.96
CA LEU A 181 -43.93 9.06 10.52
C LEU A 181 -43.90 8.78 12.03
N GLU A 182 -42.83 8.15 12.47
CA GLU A 182 -42.55 7.92 13.88
C GLU A 182 -41.61 9.02 14.38
N LEU A 183 -42.21 10.14 14.77
CA LEU A 183 -41.51 11.36 15.16
C LEU A 183 -40.91 11.31 16.58
N ASP A 184 -41.33 10.34 17.38
CA ASP A 184 -40.76 10.13 18.72
C ASP A 184 -39.34 9.59 18.62
N THR A 185 -38.39 10.35 19.16
CA THR A 185 -37.01 9.91 19.41
C THR A 185 -36.88 9.63 20.89
N GLU A 186 -36.67 8.38 21.29
CA GLU A 186 -36.32 8.09 22.67
C GLU A 186 -34.99 8.80 23.02
N SER A 187 -34.98 9.52 24.13
CA SER A 187 -33.78 10.23 24.62
C SER A 187 -32.58 9.31 24.85
N ASN A 188 -32.82 8.02 25.05
CA ASN A 188 -31.79 7.00 25.23
C ASN A 188 -31.07 6.63 23.91
N GLU A 189 -31.68 6.79 22.74
CA GLU A 189 -31.05 6.44 21.46
C GLU A 189 -29.94 7.42 21.05
N ARG A 190 -29.98 8.67 21.51
CA ARG A 190 -28.95 9.68 21.20
C ARG A 190 -27.62 9.42 21.91
N LYS A 191 -27.61 8.75 23.06
CA LYS A 191 -26.39 8.58 23.89
C LYS A 191 -25.46 7.44 23.44
N ALA A 192 -25.87 6.62 22.46
CA ALA A 192 -25.11 5.44 22.01
C ALA A 192 -24.82 5.41 20.50
N ILE A 193 -24.74 6.57 19.85
CA ILE A 193 -24.42 6.64 18.42
C ILE A 193 -22.90 6.66 18.21
N ASP A 194 -22.44 5.76 17.33
CA ASP A 194 -21.04 5.65 16.96
C ASP A 194 -20.58 6.93 16.25
N LYS A 195 -19.57 7.61 16.83
CA LYS A 195 -19.00 8.85 16.29
C LYS A 195 -18.43 8.66 14.89
N GLU A 196 -17.94 7.47 14.56
CA GLU A 196 -17.43 7.18 13.21
C GLU A 196 -18.56 7.15 12.18
N LEU A 197 -19.75 6.65 12.53
CA LEU A 197 -20.92 6.72 11.64
C LEU A 197 -21.35 8.18 11.39
N VAL A 198 -21.26 9.04 12.39
CA VAL A 198 -21.53 10.49 12.23
C VAL A 198 -20.51 11.12 11.29
N LYS A 199 -19.21 10.86 11.47
CA LYS A 199 -18.17 11.36 10.57
C LYS A 199 -18.37 10.89 9.12
N ILE A 200 -18.76 9.63 8.93
CA ILE A 200 -19.06 9.08 7.59
C ILE A 200 -20.27 9.80 6.96
N ALA A 201 -21.33 10.03 7.73
CA ALA A 201 -22.50 10.77 7.26
C ALA A 201 -22.17 12.23 6.91
N GLN A 202 -21.37 12.91 7.73
CA GLN A 202 -20.91 14.27 7.46
C GLN A 202 -20.01 14.32 6.22
N ALA A 203 -19.17 13.32 6.01
CA ALA A 203 -18.35 13.20 4.82
C ALA A 203 -19.20 12.96 3.56
N ALA A 204 -20.23 12.13 3.64
CA ALA A 204 -21.20 11.95 2.56
C ALA A 204 -21.94 13.25 2.22
N ARG A 205 -22.31 14.04 3.24
CA ARG A 205 -22.93 15.36 3.06
C ARG A 205 -21.99 16.34 2.37
N TYR A 206 -20.71 16.35 2.74
CA TYR A 206 -19.72 17.20 2.09
C TYR A 206 -19.65 16.95 0.58
N LEU A 207 -19.74 15.69 0.14
CA LEU A 207 -19.74 15.32 -1.28
C LEU A 207 -20.99 15.82 -2.04
N LEU A 208 -22.12 15.99 -1.35
CA LEU A 208 -23.35 16.55 -1.92
C LEU A 208 -23.30 18.08 -2.03
N ASP A 209 -22.84 18.73 -0.96
CA ASP A 209 -22.99 20.18 -0.81
C ASP A 209 -21.92 20.97 -1.57
N ASN A 210 -20.81 20.33 -1.96
CA ASN A 210 -19.65 21.00 -2.56
C ASN A 210 -19.52 20.70 -4.05
N ASP A 211 -19.08 21.70 -4.81
CA ASP A 211 -18.75 21.51 -6.22
C ASP A 211 -17.41 20.78 -6.36
N LEU A 212 -17.49 19.49 -6.71
CA LEU A 212 -16.35 18.61 -6.93
C LEU A 212 -16.19 18.25 -8.40
N SER A 213 -16.72 19.06 -9.33
CA SER A 213 -16.63 18.85 -10.78
C SER A 213 -15.19 18.73 -11.29
N ALA A 214 -14.25 19.40 -10.63
CA ALA A 214 -12.81 19.34 -10.93
C ALA A 214 -12.16 17.98 -10.57
N PHE A 215 -12.85 17.09 -9.86
CA PHE A 215 -12.33 15.80 -9.44
C PHE A 215 -12.92 14.66 -10.26
N ASP A 216 -12.06 13.78 -10.76
CA ASP A 216 -12.41 12.50 -11.34
C ASP A 216 -11.64 11.36 -10.68
N LYS A 217 -11.94 10.13 -11.11
CA LYS A 217 -11.29 8.92 -10.61
C LYS A 217 -9.76 9.01 -10.70
N GLU A 218 -9.23 9.55 -11.79
CA GLU A 218 -7.80 9.66 -12.07
C GLU A 218 -7.11 10.63 -11.09
N ILE A 219 -7.73 11.78 -10.81
CA ILE A 219 -7.25 12.76 -9.84
C ILE A 219 -7.32 12.20 -8.41
N VAL A 220 -8.44 11.58 -8.05
CA VAL A 220 -8.63 10.93 -6.75
C VAL A 220 -7.57 9.83 -6.53
N ALA A 221 -7.30 9.01 -7.53
CA ALA A 221 -6.29 7.95 -7.46
C ALA A 221 -4.87 8.49 -7.29
N LYS A 222 -4.52 9.62 -7.95
CA LYS A 222 -3.23 10.29 -7.74
C LYS A 222 -3.07 10.76 -6.30
N LYS A 223 -4.10 11.42 -5.75
CA LYS A 223 -4.12 11.87 -4.34
C LYS A 223 -3.99 10.70 -3.35
N TYR A 224 -4.69 9.59 -3.59
CA TYR A 224 -4.51 8.39 -2.76
C TYR A 224 -3.07 7.90 -2.76
N ARG A 225 -2.43 7.86 -3.93
CA ARG A 225 -1.05 7.39 -4.04
C ARG A 225 -0.07 8.29 -3.27
N GLU A 226 -0.30 9.59 -3.26
CA GLU A 226 0.49 10.58 -2.52
C GLU A 226 0.32 10.39 -1.00
N LEU A 227 -0.91 10.34 -0.51
CA LEU A 227 -1.20 10.14 0.91
C LEU A 227 -0.68 8.78 1.43
N LEU A 228 -0.76 7.74 0.59
CA LEU A 228 -0.17 6.43 0.89
C LEU A 228 1.36 6.50 0.96
N TYR A 229 2.00 7.38 0.19
CA TYR A 229 3.44 7.60 0.27
C TYR A 229 3.82 8.29 1.57
N GLU A 230 3.13 9.39 1.91
CA GLU A 230 3.34 10.17 3.13
C GLU A 230 3.17 9.33 4.39
N LYS A 231 2.13 8.48 4.44
CA LYS A 231 1.89 7.55 5.55
C LYS A 231 2.79 6.29 5.51
N GLY A 232 3.72 6.20 4.57
CA GLY A 232 4.71 5.11 4.51
C GLY A 232 4.12 3.74 4.15
N PHE A 233 3.05 3.71 3.35
CA PHE A 233 2.44 2.49 2.81
C PHE A 233 2.96 2.12 1.42
N LEU A 234 3.82 2.93 0.79
CA LEU A 234 4.54 2.56 -0.42
C LEU A 234 5.89 1.92 -0.10
N SER A 235 6.28 0.95 -0.92
CA SER A 235 7.62 0.40 -0.96
C SER A 235 8.56 1.33 -1.74
N VAL A 236 9.85 1.03 -1.67
CA VAL A 236 10.91 1.64 -2.51
C VAL A 236 10.54 1.71 -3.99
N ASN A 237 9.94 0.64 -4.53
CA ASN A 237 9.60 0.53 -5.95
C ASN A 237 8.24 1.19 -6.25
N LYS A 238 7.73 2.02 -5.34
CA LYS A 238 6.39 2.64 -5.39
C LYS A 238 5.27 1.60 -5.47
N THR A 239 5.49 0.38 -4.98
CA THR A 239 4.45 -0.64 -4.86
C THR A 239 3.76 -0.53 -3.51
N ILE A 240 2.45 -0.73 -3.46
CA ILE A 240 1.69 -0.59 -2.21
C ILE A 240 1.94 -1.80 -1.32
N GLN A 241 2.36 -1.56 -0.07
CA GLN A 241 2.57 -2.57 0.96
C GLN A 241 1.20 -3.03 1.50
N GLN A 242 0.49 -3.85 0.72
CA GLN A 242 -0.93 -4.18 0.98
C GLN A 242 -1.20 -4.78 2.36
N LYS A 243 -0.31 -5.65 2.85
CA LYS A 243 -0.44 -6.24 4.20
C LYS A 243 -0.41 -5.16 5.29
N LYS A 244 0.57 -4.26 5.23
CA LYS A 244 0.73 -3.14 6.17
C LYS A 244 -0.48 -2.19 6.10
N LEU A 245 -0.94 -1.88 4.89
CA LEU A 245 -2.11 -1.03 4.68
C LEU A 245 -3.36 -1.65 5.28
N TYR A 246 -3.59 -2.93 5.04
CA TYR A 246 -4.72 -3.66 5.62
C TYR A 246 -4.69 -3.60 7.14
N ASP A 247 -3.56 -3.96 7.75
CA ASP A 247 -3.49 -4.13 9.21
C ASP A 247 -3.73 -2.78 9.90
N ALA A 248 -3.18 -1.68 9.34
CA ALA A 248 -3.46 -0.33 9.80
C ALA A 248 -4.92 0.10 9.59
N PHE A 249 -5.52 -0.25 8.45
CA PHE A 249 -6.90 0.11 8.12
C PHE A 249 -7.93 -0.58 9.04
N VAL A 250 -7.74 -1.88 9.30
CA VAL A 250 -8.59 -2.64 10.23
C VAL A 250 -8.36 -2.20 11.68
N TRP A 251 -7.13 -1.85 12.05
CA TRP A 251 -6.86 -1.28 13.37
C TRP A 251 -7.56 0.06 13.59
N PHE A 252 -7.62 0.90 12.55
CA PHE A 252 -8.25 2.23 12.62
C PHE A 252 -9.77 2.17 12.84
N TYR A 253 -10.49 1.36 12.06
CA TYR A 253 -11.96 1.29 12.15
C TYR A 253 -12.49 0.18 13.05
N GLY A 254 -11.69 -0.85 13.32
CA GLY A 254 -12.16 -2.08 13.94
C GLY A 254 -13.00 -2.96 12.99
N LYS A 255 -13.05 -4.26 13.29
CA LYS A 255 -13.75 -5.24 12.45
C LYS A 255 -15.28 -5.06 12.45
N GLN A 256 -15.85 -4.67 13.59
CA GLN A 256 -17.31 -4.59 13.75
C GLN A 256 -17.91 -3.48 12.89
N LEU A 257 -17.33 -2.28 12.90
CA LEU A 257 -17.78 -1.17 12.06
C LEU A 257 -17.67 -1.50 10.57
N LEU A 258 -16.55 -2.08 10.15
CA LEU A 258 -16.34 -2.51 8.76
C LEU A 258 -17.37 -3.55 8.33
N LYS A 259 -17.70 -4.51 9.20
CA LYS A 259 -18.75 -5.51 8.94
C LYS A 259 -20.13 -4.86 8.82
N ASN A 260 -20.47 -3.91 9.71
CA ASN A 260 -21.74 -3.18 9.67
C ASN A 260 -21.90 -2.36 8.38
N LEU A 261 -20.79 -1.91 7.78
CA LEU A 261 -20.75 -1.18 6.51
C LEU A 261 -20.48 -2.09 5.29
N GLU A 262 -20.58 -3.42 5.44
CA GLU A 262 -20.30 -4.41 4.38
C GLU A 262 -18.96 -4.12 3.65
N SER A 263 -17.99 -3.67 4.43
CA SER A 263 -16.67 -3.21 3.99
C SER A 263 -15.55 -3.94 4.74
N ASP A 264 -15.86 -5.10 5.31
CA ASP A 264 -14.85 -6.06 5.72
C ASP A 264 -13.98 -6.46 4.53
N ILE A 265 -12.75 -6.90 4.85
CA ILE A 265 -11.72 -7.13 3.85
C ILE A 265 -11.19 -8.55 4.05
N ASP A 266 -11.37 -9.36 3.02
CA ASP A 266 -10.67 -10.63 2.86
C ASP A 266 -9.26 -10.38 2.29
N LYS A 267 -8.23 -10.79 3.05
CA LYS A 267 -6.81 -10.62 2.67
C LYS A 267 -6.45 -11.45 1.44
N ASP A 268 -7.06 -12.63 1.33
CA ASP A 268 -6.71 -13.64 0.34
C ASP A 268 -7.42 -13.37 -1.00
N ASP A 269 -8.49 -12.58 -1.00
CA ASP A 269 -9.10 -12.07 -2.21
C ASP A 269 -8.20 -10.99 -2.88
N GLU A 270 -7.74 -11.27 -4.10
CA GLU A 270 -7.00 -10.30 -4.92
C GLU A 270 -7.86 -9.15 -5.44
N TYR A 271 -9.18 -9.31 -5.40
CA TYR A 271 -10.14 -8.31 -5.85
C TYR A 271 -10.86 -7.61 -4.70
N ASN A 272 -10.37 -7.75 -3.46
CA ASN A 272 -10.95 -7.01 -2.34
C ASN A 272 -10.89 -5.50 -2.61
N TRP A 273 -11.88 -4.79 -2.09
CA TRP A 273 -12.11 -3.40 -2.46
C TRP A 273 -10.95 -2.48 -2.07
N LEU A 274 -10.22 -2.79 -0.99
CA LEU A 274 -9.07 -2.00 -0.54
C LEU A 274 -7.88 -2.13 -1.51
N LYS A 275 -7.65 -3.32 -2.08
CA LYS A 275 -6.68 -3.51 -3.17
C LYS A 275 -7.14 -2.78 -4.44
N VAL A 276 -8.43 -2.85 -4.77
CA VAL A 276 -9.03 -2.22 -5.96
C VAL A 276 -8.89 -0.69 -5.94
N ILE A 277 -9.24 -0.05 -4.81
CA ILE A 277 -9.18 1.41 -4.65
C ILE A 277 -7.74 1.92 -4.61
N SER A 278 -6.85 1.22 -3.89
CA SER A 278 -5.45 1.64 -3.74
C SER A 278 -4.62 1.46 -5.01
N ARG A 279 -4.91 0.45 -5.83
CA ARG A 279 -4.20 0.17 -7.09
C ARG A 279 -4.76 0.92 -8.31
N ASN A 280 -5.80 1.74 -8.14
CA ASN A 280 -6.52 2.41 -9.24
C ASN A 280 -6.93 1.44 -10.37
N SER A 281 -7.56 0.32 -10.01
CA SER A 281 -7.99 -0.65 -11.03
C SER A 281 -9.15 -0.12 -11.87
N LYS A 282 -9.45 -0.75 -13.01
CA LYS A 282 -10.61 -0.39 -13.85
C LYS A 282 -11.98 -0.58 -13.17
N ARG A 283 -12.05 -1.38 -12.10
CA ARG A 283 -13.31 -1.62 -11.37
C ARG A 283 -13.77 -0.35 -10.65
N THR A 284 -15.08 -0.18 -10.54
CA THR A 284 -15.70 0.88 -9.75
C THR A 284 -15.74 0.45 -8.28
N VAL A 285 -15.49 1.39 -7.37
CA VAL A 285 -15.63 1.18 -5.94
C VAL A 285 -16.73 2.09 -5.43
N HIS A 286 -17.57 1.58 -4.52
CA HIS A 286 -18.68 2.36 -4.00
C HIS A 286 -18.17 3.59 -3.23
N PRO A 287 -18.80 4.78 -3.35
CA PRO A 287 -18.33 6.01 -2.69
C PRO A 287 -18.17 5.91 -1.17
N ILE A 288 -18.96 5.08 -0.48
CA ILE A 288 -18.78 4.86 0.96
C ILE A 288 -17.40 4.31 1.32
N ARG A 289 -16.84 3.44 0.47
CA ARG A 289 -15.49 2.89 0.64
C ARG A 289 -14.43 3.94 0.30
N HIS A 290 -14.73 4.86 -0.60
CA HIS A 290 -13.90 6.05 -0.82
C HIS A 290 -13.89 6.95 0.42
N ILE A 291 -15.05 7.20 1.05
CA ILE A 291 -15.13 7.96 2.31
C ILE A 291 -14.29 7.28 3.40
N LEU A 292 -14.47 5.97 3.61
CA LEU A 292 -13.68 5.23 4.60
C LEU A 292 -12.17 5.33 4.32
N PHE A 293 -11.77 5.22 3.06
CA PHE A 293 -10.37 5.31 2.68
C PHE A 293 -9.81 6.73 2.81
N ILE A 294 -10.58 7.75 2.44
CA ILE A 294 -10.21 9.16 2.61
C ILE A 294 -10.05 9.48 4.09
N ASN A 295 -11.05 9.18 4.93
CA ASN A 295 -11.00 9.46 6.36
C ASN A 295 -9.85 8.73 7.05
N PHE A 296 -9.50 7.52 6.62
CA PHE A 296 -8.28 6.84 7.11
C PHE A 296 -6.99 7.57 6.70
N LEU A 297 -6.95 8.14 5.50
CA LEU A 297 -5.77 8.82 4.96
C LEU A 297 -5.61 10.27 5.44
N THR A 298 -6.70 10.98 5.72
CA THR A 298 -6.67 12.42 6.00
C THR A 298 -7.40 12.84 7.27
N GLU A 299 -8.17 11.93 7.90
CA GLU A 299 -9.08 12.19 9.02
C GLU A 299 -10.24 13.16 8.72
N ASP A 300 -10.10 14.01 7.69
CA ASP A 300 -11.12 14.95 7.21
C ASP A 300 -11.24 14.89 5.68
N ILE A 301 -12.45 14.64 5.18
CA ILE A 301 -12.75 14.63 3.73
C ILE A 301 -12.53 15.99 3.08
N LYS A 302 -12.71 17.09 3.83
CA LYS A 302 -12.53 18.45 3.31
C LYS A 302 -11.09 18.68 2.91
N TYR A 303 -10.15 18.17 3.71
CA TYR A 303 -8.72 18.25 3.41
C TYR A 303 -8.38 17.53 2.09
N PHE A 304 -8.96 16.35 1.87
CA PHE A 304 -8.73 15.56 0.67
C PHE A 304 -9.15 16.30 -0.61
N PHE A 305 -10.27 17.00 -0.60
CA PHE A 305 -10.80 17.71 -1.78
C PHE A 305 -10.29 19.15 -1.93
N LYS A 306 -9.31 19.60 -1.13
CA LYS A 306 -8.65 20.89 -1.38
C LYS A 306 -7.94 20.91 -2.75
N PRO A 307 -8.07 21.99 -3.56
CA PRO A 307 -7.50 22.06 -4.91
C PRO A 307 -5.96 21.96 -4.96
N LYS A 308 -5.27 22.37 -3.88
CA LYS A 308 -3.82 22.27 -3.74
C LYS A 308 -3.49 21.24 -2.66
N ILE A 309 -2.92 20.11 -3.08
CA ILE A 309 -2.02 19.34 -2.22
C ILE A 309 -0.63 19.64 -2.79
N ASP A 310 0.23 20.23 -1.98
CA ASP A 310 1.64 20.38 -2.33
C ASP A 310 2.20 18.98 -2.57
N PHE A 311 2.45 18.65 -3.83
CA PHE A 311 3.02 17.36 -4.25
C PHE A 311 4.23 17.00 -3.37
N TYR A 312 4.21 15.83 -2.73
CA TYR A 312 5.34 15.37 -1.93
C TYR A 312 6.56 15.13 -2.85
N PHE A 313 7.53 16.05 -2.78
CA PHE A 313 8.84 15.90 -3.42
C PHE A 313 9.91 15.77 -2.32
N PRO A 314 10.56 14.59 -2.16
CA PRO A 314 11.56 14.39 -1.10
C PRO A 314 12.78 15.32 -1.23
N PHE A 315 12.94 16.01 -2.36
CA PHE A 315 14.01 16.98 -2.63
C PHE A 315 13.48 18.36 -3.05
N ARG A 316 12.20 18.65 -2.75
CA ARG A 316 11.43 19.84 -3.19
C ARG A 316 11.31 19.94 -4.73
N GLN A 317 10.32 20.69 -5.22
CA GLN A 317 10.11 20.89 -6.67
C GLN A 317 10.93 22.07 -7.18
N GLY A 318 11.58 21.93 -8.34
CA GLY A 318 12.30 23.02 -9.00
C GLY A 318 13.68 22.60 -9.50
N SER A 319 14.49 23.58 -9.87
CA SER A 319 15.89 23.34 -10.26
C SER A 319 16.78 23.16 -9.02
N TRP A 320 17.78 22.28 -9.11
CA TRP A 320 18.70 21.97 -8.01
C TRP A 320 20.08 22.57 -8.24
N PRO A 321 20.85 22.85 -7.16
CA PRO A 321 22.12 23.52 -7.28
C PRO A 321 23.17 22.59 -7.89
N CYS A 322 23.98 23.12 -8.78
CA CYS A 322 25.22 22.45 -9.17
C CYS A 322 26.24 22.59 -8.03
N LEU A 323 26.80 21.47 -7.57
CA LEU A 323 27.81 21.47 -6.50
C LEU A 323 29.22 21.22 -7.03
N ASN A 324 29.46 21.46 -8.32
CA ASN A 324 30.79 21.47 -8.90
C ASN A 324 31.55 22.74 -8.46
N PRO A 325 32.59 22.64 -7.61
CA PRO A 325 33.24 23.80 -7.00
C PRO A 325 33.96 24.71 -8.00
N VAL A 326 34.26 24.23 -9.21
CA VAL A 326 34.99 24.98 -10.23
C VAL A 326 34.15 25.38 -11.44
N ALA A 327 32.86 25.10 -11.41
CA ALA A 327 31.94 25.62 -12.40
C ALA A 327 31.52 27.06 -12.04
N GLU A 328 31.39 27.93 -13.04
CA GLU A 328 30.90 29.32 -12.87
C GLU A 328 29.47 29.40 -12.30
N HIS A 329 28.74 28.29 -12.40
CA HIS A 329 27.40 28.12 -11.86
C HIS A 329 27.38 27.31 -10.55
N TYR A 330 28.49 27.29 -9.80
CA TYR A 330 28.54 26.68 -8.48
C TYR A 330 27.45 27.27 -7.57
N LYS A 331 26.68 26.37 -6.95
CA LYS A 331 25.49 26.66 -6.12
C LYS A 331 24.31 27.34 -6.84
N LYS A 332 24.36 27.52 -8.17
CA LYS A 332 23.21 28.02 -8.96
C LYS A 332 22.27 26.87 -9.35
N ASP A 333 20.98 27.16 -9.35
CA ASP A 333 19.89 26.20 -9.56
C ASP A 333 19.65 25.91 -11.05
N ILE A 334 20.49 25.04 -11.62
CA ILE A 334 20.47 24.72 -13.07
C ILE A 334 20.16 23.26 -13.39
N ILE A 335 20.22 22.36 -12.40
CA ILE A 335 19.92 20.94 -12.62
C ILE A 335 18.41 20.80 -12.70
N LYS A 336 17.90 20.28 -13.82
CA LYS A 336 16.44 20.12 -14.05
C LYS A 336 15.95 18.68 -13.89
N ASN A 337 16.86 17.71 -13.91
CA ASN A 337 16.52 16.28 -13.88
C ASN A 337 17.21 15.58 -12.71
N ILE A 338 16.45 14.79 -11.96
CA ILE A 338 16.96 13.95 -10.88
C ILE A 338 16.49 12.50 -11.05
N LYS A 339 17.36 11.57 -10.66
CA LYS A 339 17.00 10.15 -10.54
C LYS A 339 16.91 9.78 -9.07
N ILE A 340 15.71 9.41 -8.61
CA ILE A 340 15.47 9.03 -7.21
C ILE A 340 15.51 7.51 -7.09
N THR A 341 16.32 7.02 -6.16
CA THR A 341 16.42 5.61 -5.74
C THR A 341 16.24 5.51 -4.23
N SER A 342 16.15 4.31 -3.64
CA SER A 342 16.22 4.16 -2.18
C SER A 342 17.59 3.68 -1.72
N ASP A 343 18.01 4.11 -0.54
CA ASP A 343 19.12 3.48 0.16
C ASP A 343 18.78 2.03 0.56
N TYR A 344 19.71 1.10 0.34
CA TYR A 344 19.49 -0.34 0.59
C TYR A 344 19.27 -0.64 2.08
N LYS A 345 20.04 0.01 2.96
CA LYS A 345 20.01 -0.24 4.42
C LYS A 345 18.87 0.52 5.10
N THR A 346 18.77 1.82 4.84
CA THR A 346 17.87 2.72 5.58
C THR A 346 16.54 3.01 4.89
N ARG A 347 16.37 2.58 3.63
CA ARG A 347 15.16 2.79 2.81
C ARG A 347 14.76 4.25 2.56
N LEU A 348 15.57 5.20 3.02
CA LEU A 348 15.41 6.62 2.76
C LEU A 348 15.69 6.96 1.28
N PRO A 349 15.05 7.99 0.71
CA PRO A 349 15.24 8.37 -0.68
C PRO A 349 16.67 8.89 -0.92
N VAL A 350 17.26 8.52 -2.05
CA VAL A 350 18.57 8.96 -2.51
C VAL A 350 18.38 9.57 -3.90
N GLY A 351 18.59 10.88 -4.01
CA GLY A 351 18.55 11.61 -5.27
C GLY A 351 19.92 11.57 -5.93
N THR A 352 19.95 11.31 -7.25
CA THR A 352 21.13 11.48 -8.10
C THR A 352 20.88 12.69 -9.00
N PHE A 353 21.76 13.67 -8.90
CA PHE A 353 21.68 14.98 -9.56
C PHE A 353 22.74 15.04 -10.64
N SER A 354 22.32 15.26 -11.89
CA SER A 354 23.21 15.29 -13.05
C SER A 354 23.20 16.68 -13.67
N CYS A 355 24.36 17.35 -13.65
CA CYS A 355 24.51 18.69 -14.19
C CYS A 355 24.99 18.67 -15.64
N VAL A 356 24.68 19.74 -16.39
CA VAL A 356 25.17 19.96 -17.76
C VAL A 356 26.70 20.07 -17.83
N CYS A 357 27.37 20.48 -16.76
CA CYS A 357 28.85 20.48 -16.69
C CYS A 357 29.47 19.08 -16.52
N GLY A 358 28.65 18.03 -16.55
CA GLY A 358 29.05 16.64 -16.36
C GLY A 358 29.24 16.22 -14.90
N PHE A 359 29.10 17.15 -13.95
CA PHE A 359 29.20 16.84 -12.52
C PHE A 359 27.94 16.09 -12.05
N VAL A 360 28.14 14.92 -11.44
CA VAL A 360 27.07 14.05 -10.95
C VAL A 360 27.32 13.72 -9.49
N TYR A 361 26.34 14.00 -8.63
CA TYR A 361 26.42 13.69 -7.21
C TYR A 361 25.11 13.07 -6.71
N SER A 362 25.17 12.42 -5.56
CA SER A 362 23.99 11.93 -4.86
C SER A 362 23.90 12.45 -3.44
N ARG A 363 22.68 12.70 -2.97
CA ARG A 363 22.37 13.04 -1.58
C ARG A 363 21.19 12.21 -1.07
N LYS A 364 21.18 11.98 0.24
CA LYS A 364 20.15 11.25 0.95
C LYS A 364 19.12 12.24 1.49
N GLY A 365 17.84 11.94 1.32
CA GLY A 365 16.72 12.73 1.80
C GLY A 365 15.81 11.94 2.77
N PRO A 366 14.57 12.40 2.98
CA PRO A 366 14.01 13.64 2.46
C PRO A 366 14.73 14.89 3.02
N ASP A 367 14.75 15.98 2.26
CA ASP A 367 15.28 17.27 2.73
C ASP A 367 14.37 17.81 3.84
N GLN A 368 14.91 18.02 5.05
CA GLN A 368 14.20 18.57 6.20
C GLN A 368 14.37 20.09 6.29
N PHE A 369 15.58 20.58 5.99
CA PHE A 369 15.96 21.99 6.07
C PHE A 369 16.38 22.55 4.70
N LYS A 370 16.46 23.88 4.55
CA LYS A 370 16.85 24.50 3.26
C LYS A 370 18.30 24.17 2.90
N GLU A 371 19.15 23.99 3.90
CA GLU A 371 20.59 23.74 3.79
C GLU A 371 20.89 22.33 3.29
N ASP A 372 19.96 21.38 3.45
CA ASP A 372 20.09 20.01 2.97
C ASP A 372 20.34 19.94 1.46
N ARG A 373 19.88 20.96 0.73
CA ARG A 373 20.07 21.04 -0.71
C ARG A 373 21.54 21.13 -1.15
N TYR A 374 22.42 21.59 -0.28
CA TYR A 374 23.86 21.76 -0.57
C TYR A 374 24.72 20.59 -0.07
N ARG A 375 24.13 19.55 0.52
CA ARG A 375 24.86 18.39 1.02
C ARG A 375 25.21 17.43 -0.12
N ILE A 376 26.48 17.02 -0.20
CA ILE A 376 26.95 15.95 -1.08
C ILE A 376 27.13 14.69 -0.22
N GLY A 377 26.41 13.61 -0.56
CA GLY A 377 26.68 12.29 0.00
C GLY A 377 27.83 11.59 -0.73
N ARG A 378 27.68 11.38 -2.04
CA ARG A 378 28.71 10.74 -2.89
C ARG A 378 28.80 11.45 -4.24
N ILE A 379 30.03 11.75 -4.66
CA ILE A 379 30.31 12.22 -6.03
C ILE A 379 30.40 10.97 -6.92
N LYS A 380 29.59 10.93 -7.98
CA LYS A 380 29.56 9.84 -8.97
C LYS A 380 30.40 10.17 -10.20
N ALA A 381 30.45 11.44 -10.59
CA ALA A 381 31.30 11.93 -11.67
C ALA A 381 31.68 13.41 -11.44
N PHE A 382 32.92 13.77 -11.77
CA PHE A 382 33.39 15.17 -11.69
C PHE A 382 33.05 15.96 -12.98
N GLY A 383 32.97 15.30 -14.12
CA GLY A 383 32.55 15.92 -15.38
C GLY A 383 33.64 16.71 -16.09
N HIS A 384 33.36 17.05 -17.34
CA HIS A 384 34.34 17.67 -18.24
C HIS A 384 34.82 19.04 -17.77
N VAL A 385 33.96 19.85 -17.13
CA VAL A 385 34.38 21.18 -16.63
C VAL A 385 35.42 21.06 -15.53
N TRP A 386 35.24 20.11 -14.62
CA TRP A 386 36.21 19.86 -13.55
C TRP A 386 37.52 19.30 -14.12
N GLU A 387 37.42 18.33 -15.04
CA GLU A 387 38.58 17.73 -15.70
C GLU A 387 39.41 18.76 -16.49
N ASN A 388 38.75 19.64 -17.26
CA ASN A 388 39.42 20.70 -18.02
C ASN A 388 40.10 21.73 -17.11
N LYS A 389 39.49 22.06 -15.97
CA LYS A 389 40.09 22.98 -15.00
C LYS A 389 41.33 22.36 -14.34
N LEU A 390 41.29 21.07 -14.00
CA LEU A 390 42.47 20.36 -13.49
C LEU A 390 43.61 20.36 -14.54
N LYS A 391 43.31 20.07 -15.81
CA LYS A 391 44.30 20.14 -16.89
C LYS A 391 44.96 21.52 -16.99
N ALA A 392 44.17 22.59 -16.89
CA ALA A 392 44.70 23.95 -16.91
C ALA A 392 45.66 24.20 -15.74
N TYR A 393 45.28 23.84 -14.51
CA TYR A 393 46.15 24.02 -13.36
C TYR A 393 47.43 23.17 -13.40
N LEU A 394 47.36 21.95 -13.93
CA LEU A 394 48.55 21.10 -14.11
C LEU A 394 49.51 21.69 -15.16
N LYS A 395 49.00 22.30 -16.23
CA LYS A 395 49.82 23.01 -17.23
C LYS A 395 50.49 24.27 -16.69
N GLU A 396 49.94 24.89 -15.65
CA GLU A 396 50.57 26.05 -15.03
C GLU A 396 51.81 25.67 -14.20
N GLU A 397 51.97 24.39 -13.83
CA GLU A 397 53.08 23.82 -13.06
C GLU A 397 53.40 24.51 -11.71
N LYS A 398 52.44 25.27 -11.17
CA LYS A 398 52.62 26.11 -9.98
C LYS A 398 52.20 25.46 -8.66
N TYR A 399 51.36 24.44 -8.70
CA TYR A 399 50.63 23.97 -7.53
C TYR A 399 51.01 22.56 -7.10
N GLY A 400 51.25 22.37 -5.81
CA GLY A 400 51.46 21.04 -5.23
C GLY A 400 50.17 20.22 -5.14
N LEU A 401 50.30 18.90 -4.94
CA LEU A 401 49.16 17.96 -4.89
C LEU A 401 48.09 18.36 -3.86
N ARG A 402 48.49 18.77 -2.65
CA ARG A 402 47.57 19.19 -1.57
C ARG A 402 46.90 20.53 -1.87
N GLU A 403 47.60 21.42 -2.57
CA GLU A 403 47.10 22.74 -2.93
C GLU A 403 46.05 22.63 -4.03
N LEU A 404 46.30 21.81 -5.06
CA LEU A 404 45.30 21.46 -6.07
C LEU A 404 44.06 20.81 -5.45
N ALA A 405 44.25 19.91 -4.49
CA ALA A 405 43.13 19.28 -3.78
C ALA A 405 42.26 20.31 -3.04
N ARG A 406 42.88 21.33 -2.43
CA ARG A 406 42.18 22.44 -1.78
C ARG A 406 41.42 23.30 -2.79
N LEU A 407 42.06 23.68 -3.91
CA LEU A 407 41.44 24.48 -4.98
C LEU A 407 40.26 23.75 -5.63
N MET A 408 40.41 22.44 -5.85
CA MET A 408 39.42 21.59 -6.51
C MET A 408 38.37 21.02 -5.56
N LYS A 409 38.49 21.29 -4.25
CA LYS A 409 37.68 20.76 -3.13
C LYS A 409 37.46 19.25 -3.21
N CYS A 410 38.55 18.49 -3.38
CA CYS A 410 38.52 17.02 -3.38
C CYS A 410 39.67 16.43 -2.57
N ASP A 411 39.69 15.11 -2.42
CA ASP A 411 40.81 14.41 -1.79
C ASP A 411 42.06 14.44 -2.69
N PRO A 412 43.29 14.62 -2.15
CA PRO A 412 44.53 14.59 -2.92
C PRO A 412 44.72 13.33 -3.78
N LYS A 413 44.23 12.17 -3.32
CA LYS A 413 44.27 10.93 -4.13
C LYS A 413 43.37 11.02 -5.36
N THR A 414 42.32 11.83 -5.32
CA THR A 414 41.46 12.10 -6.48
C THR A 414 42.22 12.88 -7.53
N ILE A 415 42.98 13.91 -7.14
CA ILE A 415 43.84 14.66 -8.07
C ILE A 415 44.83 13.74 -8.75
N LYS A 416 45.56 12.93 -7.97
CA LYS A 416 46.53 11.96 -8.50
C LYS A 416 45.87 10.96 -9.47
N LYS A 417 44.72 10.42 -9.10
CA LYS A 417 43.96 9.50 -9.97
C LYS A 417 43.57 10.14 -11.30
N PHE A 418 43.17 11.41 -11.29
CA PHE A 418 42.77 12.11 -12.52
C PHE A 418 43.97 12.60 -13.34
N ASP A 419 45.09 12.95 -12.70
CA ASP A 419 46.37 13.21 -13.37
C ASP A 419 46.82 12.00 -14.21
N GLU A 420 46.81 10.81 -13.59
CA GLU A 420 47.11 9.53 -14.27
C GLU A 420 46.07 9.22 -15.36
N LYS A 421 44.77 9.31 -15.04
CA LYS A 421 43.68 9.00 -15.98
C LYS A 421 43.68 9.91 -17.22
N LEU A 422 44.09 11.17 -17.07
CA LEU A 422 44.16 12.14 -18.17
C LEU A 422 45.47 12.06 -18.95
N GLY A 423 46.40 11.18 -18.55
CA GLY A 423 47.68 10.97 -19.21
C GLY A 423 48.67 12.12 -19.08
N LEU A 424 48.50 12.99 -18.08
CA LEU A 424 49.40 14.13 -17.84
C LEU A 424 50.59 13.76 -16.96
N ASN A 425 50.38 12.84 -16.01
CA ASN A 425 51.44 12.25 -15.17
C ASN A 425 52.35 13.28 -14.48
N TYR A 426 51.82 14.46 -14.15
CA TYR A 426 52.56 15.57 -13.55
C TYR A 426 53.22 15.18 -12.20
N PHE A 427 52.58 14.28 -11.44
CA PHE A 427 53.11 13.80 -10.16
C PHE A 427 53.88 12.48 -10.25
N GLN A 428 54.14 11.98 -11.46
CA GLN A 428 54.81 10.70 -11.69
C GLN A 428 56.34 10.90 -11.61
N GLY A 429 56.83 11.04 -10.39
CA GLY A 429 58.25 11.29 -10.07
C GLY A 429 58.47 11.73 -8.61
N SER A 430 57.42 12.19 -7.92
CA SER A 430 57.48 12.67 -6.54
C SER A 430 57.45 11.53 -5.49
N LYS A 431 58.16 10.42 -5.72
CA LYS A 431 58.37 9.39 -4.68
C LYS A 431 59.39 9.84 -3.62
N THR A 432 60.16 10.89 -3.88
CA THR A 432 61.33 11.24 -3.05
C THR A 432 61.03 12.23 -1.92
N ILE A 433 60.10 13.19 -2.08
CA ILE A 433 59.97 14.30 -1.11
C ILE A 433 59.14 13.93 0.14
N VAL A 434 58.26 12.92 0.08
CA VAL A 434 57.43 12.57 1.25
C VAL A 434 58.19 11.75 2.30
N LYS A 435 59.30 11.10 1.92
CA LYS A 435 60.15 10.38 2.88
C LYS A 435 61.02 11.32 3.72
N GLU A 436 61.63 12.33 3.10
CA GLU A 436 62.59 13.20 3.79
C GLU A 436 61.97 14.16 4.83
N VAL A 437 60.68 14.50 4.70
CA VAL A 437 60.01 15.37 5.69
C VAL A 437 59.49 14.58 6.89
N MET A 438 59.17 13.29 6.74
CA MET A 438 58.69 12.45 7.84
C MET A 438 59.81 11.93 8.75
N ASP A 439 61.04 11.82 8.23
CA ASP A 439 62.19 11.34 8.99
C ASP A 439 62.83 12.44 9.87
N ASN A 440 62.58 13.73 9.60
CA ASN A 440 63.16 14.85 10.35
C ASN A 440 62.35 15.30 11.59
N GLU A 441 61.07 14.91 11.73
CA GLU A 441 60.26 15.29 12.91
C GLU A 441 60.25 14.23 14.04
N ASN A 442 60.82 13.04 13.82
CA ASN A 442 60.81 11.93 14.80
C ASN A 442 62.14 11.71 15.55
N GLN A 443 63.11 12.62 15.45
CA GLN A 443 64.26 12.66 16.35
C GLN A 443 63.83 13.23 17.72
N GLY A 444 63.18 12.42 18.56
CA GLY A 444 62.78 12.93 19.88
C GLY A 444 62.16 11.96 20.88
N ARG A 445 62.00 10.67 20.55
CA ARG A 445 61.74 9.64 21.56
C ARG A 445 62.54 8.41 21.20
N GLN A 446 63.65 8.23 21.89
CA GLN A 446 64.38 6.96 21.92
C GLN A 446 63.43 5.94 22.57
N ILE A 447 62.66 5.24 21.74
CA ILE A 447 61.77 4.18 22.21
C ILE A 447 62.69 3.03 22.61
N ASP A 448 62.71 2.73 23.90
CA ASP A 448 63.43 1.56 24.40
C ASP A 448 62.72 0.30 23.92
N ILE A 449 63.28 -0.29 22.86
CA ILE A 449 62.78 -1.52 22.25
C ILE A 449 62.82 -2.66 23.29
N GLN A 450 63.80 -2.65 24.20
CA GLN A 450 63.94 -3.67 25.22
C GLN A 450 62.79 -3.60 26.23
N ALA A 451 62.41 -2.39 26.67
CA ALA A 451 61.26 -2.21 27.55
C ALA A 451 59.94 -2.74 26.94
N TYR A 452 59.77 -2.66 25.61
CA TYR A 452 58.61 -3.22 24.92
C TYR A 452 58.67 -4.74 24.82
N LYS A 453 59.87 -5.29 24.58
CA LYS A 453 60.11 -6.74 24.58
C LYS A 453 59.81 -7.34 25.96
N ASP A 454 60.33 -6.73 27.02
CA ASP A 454 60.14 -7.17 28.41
C ASP A 454 58.67 -7.11 28.83
N LYS A 455 57.92 -6.07 28.39
CA LYS A 455 56.50 -5.95 28.71
C LYS A 455 55.65 -7.06 28.07
N ILE A 456 55.94 -7.45 26.83
CA ILE A 456 55.26 -8.58 26.20
C ILE A 456 55.62 -9.90 26.90
N ILE A 457 56.90 -10.12 27.23
CA ILE A 457 57.34 -11.33 27.95
C ILE A 457 56.71 -11.41 29.34
N ASN A 458 56.70 -10.32 30.11
CA ASN A 458 56.11 -10.29 31.44
C ASN A 458 54.60 -10.55 31.40
N THR A 459 53.88 -9.98 30.42
CA THR A 459 52.44 -10.25 30.22
C THR A 459 52.17 -11.74 29.93
N ILE A 460 53.07 -12.40 29.19
CA ILE A 460 52.97 -13.84 28.89
C ILE A 460 53.30 -14.69 30.13
N ARG A 461 54.30 -14.28 30.94
CA ARG A 461 54.68 -14.97 32.18
C ARG A 461 53.61 -14.86 33.27
N GLU A 462 53.03 -13.67 33.44
CA GLU A 462 52.01 -13.41 34.45
C GLU A 462 50.68 -14.12 34.12
N GLN A 463 50.38 -14.30 32.83
CA GLN A 463 49.13 -14.95 32.40
C GLN A 463 49.38 -15.92 31.23
N PRO A 464 49.87 -17.14 31.50
CA PRO A 464 50.23 -18.13 30.47
C PRO A 464 49.05 -18.60 29.59
N SER A 465 47.81 -18.40 30.04
CA SER A 465 46.59 -18.84 29.33
C SER A 465 46.04 -17.83 28.32
N LEU A 466 46.68 -16.67 28.13
CA LEU A 466 46.18 -15.64 27.21
C LEU A 466 46.42 -16.00 25.74
N SER A 467 45.38 -15.82 24.93
CA SER A 467 45.51 -15.91 23.46
C SER A 467 46.28 -14.72 22.88
N ARG A 468 46.90 -14.91 21.70
CA ARG A 468 47.61 -13.85 20.95
C ARG A 468 46.73 -12.59 20.76
N THR A 469 45.42 -12.77 20.60
CA THR A 469 44.43 -11.68 20.45
C THR A 469 44.25 -10.89 21.75
N GLN A 470 44.27 -11.55 22.91
CA GLN A 470 44.19 -10.90 24.20
C GLN A 470 45.49 -10.18 24.55
N ILE A 471 46.65 -10.79 24.25
CA ILE A 471 47.97 -10.16 24.42
C ILE A 471 48.08 -8.88 23.57
N ARG A 472 47.60 -8.92 22.31
CA ARG A 472 47.55 -7.73 21.44
C ARG A 472 46.67 -6.61 21.99
N LYS A 473 45.58 -6.94 22.69
CA LYS A 473 44.70 -5.93 23.31
C LYS A 473 45.32 -5.30 24.54
N LEU A 474 46.00 -6.10 25.38
CA LEU A 474 46.64 -5.63 26.60
C LEU A 474 47.91 -4.80 26.33
N CYS A 475 48.71 -5.19 25.34
CA CYS A 475 49.96 -4.52 24.97
C CYS A 475 49.84 -3.82 23.60
N GLN A 476 48.75 -3.08 23.35
CA GLN A 476 48.42 -2.59 22.01
C GLN A 476 49.52 -1.71 21.38
N LYS A 477 50.15 -0.83 22.18
CA LYS A 477 51.18 0.10 21.72
C LYS A 477 52.47 -0.65 21.38
N GLU A 478 52.91 -1.48 22.31
CA GLU A 478 54.14 -2.28 22.24
C GLU A 478 54.04 -3.33 21.12
N TYR A 479 52.89 -4.00 21.02
CA TYR A 479 52.59 -4.96 19.95
C TYR A 479 52.59 -4.30 18.57
N SER A 480 51.96 -3.12 18.42
CA SER A 480 51.91 -2.44 17.12
C SER A 480 53.30 -1.97 16.68
N TYR A 481 54.14 -1.51 17.61
CA TYR A 481 55.52 -1.12 17.31
C TYR A 481 56.39 -2.32 16.92
N LEU A 482 56.40 -3.38 17.72
CA LEU A 482 57.18 -4.59 17.44
C LEU A 482 56.68 -5.33 16.19
N TYR A 483 55.39 -5.25 15.85
CA TYR A 483 54.87 -5.82 14.60
C TYR A 483 55.41 -5.11 13.35
N CYS A 484 55.67 -3.80 13.43
CA CYS A 484 56.20 -3.01 12.33
C CYS A 484 57.73 -3.10 12.20
N HIS A 485 58.46 -3.24 13.31
CA HIS A 485 59.92 -3.13 13.35
C HIS A 485 60.66 -4.44 13.70
N GLU A 486 60.08 -5.32 14.52
CA GLU A 486 60.72 -6.51 15.12
C GLU A 486 59.80 -7.74 15.01
N LYS A 487 59.24 -7.95 13.81
CA LYS A 487 58.17 -8.91 13.58
C LYS A 487 58.60 -10.35 13.93
N GLU A 488 59.80 -10.76 13.52
CA GLU A 488 60.28 -12.13 13.77
C GLU A 488 60.40 -12.43 15.26
N TRP A 489 61.01 -11.49 16.02
CA TRP A 489 61.09 -11.58 17.48
C TRP A 489 59.70 -11.69 18.12
N LEU A 490 58.74 -10.86 17.69
CA LEU A 490 57.39 -10.87 18.23
C LEU A 490 56.68 -12.21 18.00
N PHE A 491 56.81 -12.80 16.83
CA PHE A 491 56.13 -14.06 16.51
C PHE A 491 56.76 -15.29 17.18
N LEU A 492 58.09 -15.27 17.42
CA LEU A 492 58.83 -16.29 18.16
C LEU A 492 58.49 -16.33 19.66
N ASN A 493 58.20 -15.17 20.25
CA ASN A 493 57.97 -15.06 21.70
C ASN A 493 56.49 -15.10 22.09
N LEU A 494 55.56 -15.01 21.14
CA LEU A 494 54.13 -15.16 21.41
C LEU A 494 53.76 -16.64 21.58
N PRO A 495 52.76 -16.97 22.42
CA PRO A 495 52.26 -18.34 22.57
C PRO A 495 51.93 -18.96 21.20
N GLU A 496 52.14 -20.27 21.06
CA GLU A 496 51.79 -21.00 19.84
C GLU A 496 50.37 -20.61 19.41
N ASN A 497 50.15 -20.45 18.10
CA ASN A 497 48.80 -20.30 17.59
C ASN A 497 48.05 -21.55 18.06
N MET A 498 47.13 -21.39 19.02
CA MET A 498 46.05 -22.34 19.20
C MET A 498 45.43 -22.49 17.84
N ASP A 499 45.73 -23.61 17.19
CA ASP A 499 45.28 -23.85 15.85
C ASP A 499 43.77 -23.71 15.88
N LYS A 500 43.20 -23.07 14.85
CA LYS A 500 41.74 -22.88 14.76
C LYS A 500 40.96 -24.21 14.78
N GLN A 501 41.64 -25.35 14.89
CA GLN A 501 41.09 -26.67 15.11
C GLN A 501 40.67 -26.96 16.56
N GLU A 502 41.18 -26.29 17.60
CA GLU A 502 40.82 -26.64 19.00
C GLU A 502 39.72 -25.78 19.65
N ILE A 503 39.40 -24.62 19.07
CA ILE A 503 38.23 -23.81 19.52
C ILE A 503 36.94 -24.24 18.79
N ASP A 504 37.04 -25.09 17.76
CA ASP A 504 35.90 -25.72 17.09
C ASP A 504 35.52 -27.11 17.68
N CYS A 505 36.17 -27.52 18.78
CA CYS A 505 35.91 -28.80 19.47
C CYS A 505 34.65 -28.82 20.36
N LYS A 506 33.76 -27.83 20.24
CA LYS A 506 32.35 -27.97 20.66
C LYS A 506 31.39 -28.14 19.48
N SER A 507 31.89 -28.17 18.24
CA SER A 507 31.08 -28.32 17.01
C SER A 507 31.18 -29.69 16.38
N ASP A 508 32.31 -30.38 16.48
CA ASP A 508 32.54 -31.61 15.71
C ASP A 508 32.22 -32.86 16.54
N GLN A 509 30.93 -33.04 16.85
CA GLN A 509 30.41 -34.40 16.90
C GLN A 509 30.69 -34.99 15.52
N ARG A 510 31.65 -35.91 15.40
CA ARG A 510 31.77 -36.79 14.23
C ARG A 510 30.40 -37.43 14.01
N VAL A 511 29.61 -36.84 13.12
CA VAL A 511 28.29 -37.35 12.78
C VAL A 511 28.53 -38.63 11.98
N ALA A 512 28.24 -39.77 12.59
CA ALA A 512 28.13 -41.05 11.90
C ALA A 512 26.98 -40.94 10.89
N TRP A 513 27.30 -40.55 9.66
CA TRP A 513 26.31 -40.23 8.63
C TRP A 513 25.46 -41.44 8.24
N ASP A 514 26.01 -42.63 8.34
CA ASP A 514 25.34 -43.92 8.16
C ASP A 514 24.24 -44.16 9.21
N ILE A 515 24.58 -44.01 10.50
CA ILE A 515 23.61 -44.16 11.60
C ILE A 515 22.54 -43.06 11.48
N ARG A 516 22.97 -41.83 11.20
CA ARG A 516 22.07 -40.68 11.09
C ARG A 516 21.15 -40.77 9.86
N ASP A 517 21.60 -41.38 8.77
CA ASP A 517 20.75 -41.64 7.60
C ASP A 517 19.61 -42.59 7.95
N THR A 518 19.90 -43.67 8.69
CA THR A 518 18.87 -44.59 9.20
C THR A 518 17.92 -43.92 10.19
N GLU A 519 18.43 -43.15 11.15
CA GLU A 519 17.61 -42.41 12.13
C GLU A 519 16.68 -41.39 11.44
N ILE A 520 17.19 -40.66 10.45
CA ILE A 520 16.40 -39.68 9.69
C ILE A 520 15.31 -40.38 8.89
N VAL A 521 15.57 -41.55 8.28
CA VAL A 521 14.55 -42.32 7.57
C VAL A 521 13.39 -42.69 8.50
N GLU A 522 13.66 -43.19 9.71
CA GLU A 522 12.62 -43.51 10.68
C GLU A 522 11.85 -42.25 11.13
N GLY A 523 12.55 -41.14 11.38
CA GLY A 523 11.91 -39.86 11.67
C GLY A 523 11.01 -39.39 10.52
N ILE A 524 11.43 -39.57 9.26
CA ILE A 524 10.63 -39.20 8.09
C ILE A 524 9.37 -40.07 8.00
N LYS A 525 9.42 -41.36 8.31
CA LYS A 525 8.24 -42.24 8.36
C LYS A 525 7.21 -41.73 9.37
N GLU A 526 7.65 -41.35 10.57
CA GLU A 526 6.76 -40.80 11.59
C GLU A 526 6.19 -39.43 11.19
N ALA A 527 7.01 -38.55 10.63
CA ALA A 527 6.58 -37.23 10.17
C ALA A 527 5.59 -37.34 9.01
N TYR A 528 5.80 -38.29 8.10
CA TYR A 528 4.90 -38.61 7.00
C TYR A 528 3.53 -39.05 7.53
N LYS A 529 3.50 -39.98 8.50
CA LYS A 529 2.26 -40.43 9.16
C LYS A 529 1.51 -39.27 9.84
N LYS A 530 2.22 -38.44 10.62
CA LYS A 530 1.63 -37.24 11.27
C LYS A 530 1.03 -36.26 10.26
N LEU A 531 1.67 -36.06 9.11
CA LEU A 531 1.17 -35.19 8.05
C LEU A 531 -0.09 -35.76 7.37
N LEU A 532 -0.19 -37.07 7.20
CA LEU A 532 -1.38 -37.72 6.67
C LEU A 532 -2.57 -37.64 7.62
N GLU A 533 -2.33 -37.83 8.92
CA GLU A 533 -3.36 -37.81 9.97
C GLU A 533 -3.82 -36.40 10.36
N SER A 534 -3.09 -35.36 9.96
CA SER A 534 -3.42 -33.97 10.30
C SER A 534 -4.82 -33.56 9.82
N GLU A 535 -5.55 -32.76 10.62
CA GLU A 535 -6.88 -32.24 10.28
C GLU A 535 -6.86 -31.41 9.00
N LYS A 536 -5.81 -30.61 8.82
CA LYS A 536 -5.62 -29.79 7.62
C LYS A 536 -4.72 -30.53 6.65
N SER A 537 -5.25 -30.86 5.47
CA SER A 537 -4.45 -31.49 4.41
C SER A 537 -3.27 -30.59 4.00
N VAL A 538 -2.05 -31.01 4.34
CA VAL A 538 -0.79 -30.35 3.93
C VAL A 538 -0.13 -31.17 2.83
N ARG A 539 0.40 -30.51 1.79
CA ARG A 539 1.18 -31.17 0.73
C ARG A 539 2.50 -31.67 1.29
N ILE A 540 2.82 -32.93 1.00
CA ILE A 540 4.04 -33.58 1.46
C ILE A 540 5.18 -33.13 0.57
N THR A 541 6.04 -32.28 1.12
CA THR A 541 7.20 -31.68 0.48
C THR A 541 8.43 -31.86 1.37
N LYS A 542 9.63 -31.72 0.78
CA LYS A 542 10.90 -31.74 1.52
C LYS A 542 10.87 -30.74 2.68
N SER A 543 10.32 -29.55 2.44
CA SER A 543 10.19 -28.50 3.45
C SER A 543 9.14 -28.80 4.51
N SER A 544 8.01 -29.45 4.19
CA SER A 544 7.00 -29.79 5.19
C SER A 544 7.50 -30.87 6.15
N ILE A 545 8.16 -31.90 5.62
CA ILE A 545 8.80 -32.96 6.43
C ILE A 545 9.93 -32.39 7.28
N GLY A 546 10.83 -31.62 6.67
CA GLY A 546 11.95 -30.99 7.39
C GLY A 546 11.52 -30.04 8.51
N LYS A 547 10.36 -29.37 8.38
CA LYS A 547 9.80 -28.53 9.44
C LYS A 547 9.21 -29.33 10.60
N VAL A 548 8.50 -30.43 10.31
CA VAL A 548 7.92 -31.30 11.34
C VAL A 548 9.02 -31.95 12.19
N LEU A 549 10.14 -32.32 11.56
CA LEU A 549 11.29 -32.93 12.23
C LEU A 549 12.30 -31.92 12.80
N GLY A 550 12.17 -30.63 12.49
CA GLY A 550 13.16 -29.62 12.90
C GLY A 550 14.52 -29.74 12.21
N ILE A 551 14.67 -30.57 11.18
CA ILE A 551 15.92 -30.85 10.46
C ILE A 551 15.96 -30.27 9.04
N LEU A 552 15.15 -29.25 8.76
CA LEU A 552 15.11 -28.61 7.43
C LEU A 552 16.50 -28.21 6.89
N PRO A 553 17.39 -27.57 7.68
CA PRO A 553 18.74 -27.25 7.20
C PRO A 553 19.57 -28.48 6.86
N THR A 554 19.36 -29.60 7.56
CA THR A 554 20.04 -30.87 7.28
C THR A 554 19.61 -31.44 5.94
N LEU A 555 18.30 -31.46 5.69
CA LEU A 555 17.75 -31.92 4.40
C LEU A 555 18.16 -30.98 3.25
N GLU A 556 18.28 -29.66 3.48
CA GLU A 556 18.68 -28.70 2.44
C GLU A 556 20.16 -28.79 2.06
N ASN A 557 21.05 -28.91 3.05
CA ASN A 557 22.50 -28.75 2.83
C ASN A 557 23.28 -30.08 2.77
N TYR A 558 22.72 -31.17 3.29
CA TYR A 558 23.46 -32.43 3.47
C TYR A 558 22.76 -33.67 2.89
N LEU A 559 21.74 -33.49 2.02
CA LEU A 559 21.00 -34.61 1.43
C LEU A 559 21.88 -35.55 0.59
N ASP A 560 22.96 -35.03 -0.01
CA ASP A 560 23.90 -35.84 -0.79
C ASP A 560 24.75 -36.79 0.07
N LYS A 561 24.77 -36.59 1.40
CA LYS A 561 25.41 -37.48 2.37
C LYS A 561 24.44 -38.51 2.98
N LEU A 562 23.18 -38.49 2.59
CA LEU A 562 22.09 -39.28 3.18
C LEU A 562 21.35 -40.08 2.09
N PRO A 563 21.97 -41.13 1.51
CA PRO A 563 21.40 -41.86 0.37
C PRO A 563 20.05 -42.52 0.66
N GLN A 564 19.86 -43.15 1.82
CA GLN A 564 18.60 -43.82 2.19
C GLN A 564 17.49 -42.81 2.43
N THR A 565 17.80 -41.71 3.13
CA THR A 565 16.89 -40.57 3.30
C THR A 565 16.49 -39.98 1.97
N LYS A 566 17.44 -39.80 1.04
CA LYS A 566 17.18 -39.22 -0.28
C LYS A 566 16.21 -40.09 -1.08
N GLU A 567 16.46 -41.40 -1.13
CA GLU A 567 15.60 -42.37 -1.81
C GLU A 567 14.19 -42.40 -1.22
N PHE A 568 14.07 -42.54 0.11
CA PHE A 568 12.77 -42.59 0.78
C PHE A 568 12.01 -41.26 0.66
N LEU A 569 12.69 -40.13 0.76
CA LEU A 569 12.06 -38.83 0.60
C LEU A 569 11.45 -38.70 -0.80
N TYR A 570 12.17 -39.07 -1.86
CA TYR A 570 11.63 -38.96 -3.21
C TYR A 570 10.44 -39.87 -3.49
N SER A 571 10.32 -41.02 -2.81
CA SER A 571 9.17 -41.92 -2.98
C SER A 571 7.87 -41.41 -2.36
N ILE A 572 7.95 -40.51 -1.36
CA ILE A 572 6.79 -39.99 -0.63
C ILE A 572 6.42 -38.54 -0.99
N LEU A 573 7.24 -37.84 -1.77
CA LEU A 573 6.99 -36.45 -2.15
C LEU A 573 5.83 -36.34 -3.14
N GLU A 574 4.89 -35.46 -2.83
CA GLU A 574 3.73 -35.24 -3.68
C GLU A 574 4.00 -34.15 -4.72
N SER A 575 3.57 -34.36 -5.96
CA SER A 575 3.38 -33.25 -6.91
C SER A 575 2.20 -32.37 -6.48
N VAL A 576 2.00 -31.23 -7.16
CA VAL A 576 0.81 -30.40 -6.93
C VAL A 576 -0.47 -31.18 -7.25
N THR A 577 -0.41 -32.03 -8.29
CA THR A 577 -1.55 -32.84 -8.75
C THR A 577 -1.87 -33.95 -7.74
N ASP A 578 -0.86 -34.66 -7.23
CA ASP A 578 -1.07 -35.77 -6.28
C ASP A 578 -1.72 -35.28 -4.98
N PHE A 579 -1.26 -34.13 -4.48
CA PHE A 579 -1.86 -33.47 -3.32
C PHE A 579 -3.32 -33.06 -3.57
N GLN A 580 -3.63 -32.54 -4.75
CA GLN A 580 -5.00 -32.17 -5.12
C GLN A 580 -5.91 -33.41 -5.20
N ILE A 581 -5.41 -34.53 -5.71
CA ILE A 581 -6.11 -35.81 -5.74
C ILE A 581 -6.36 -36.29 -4.31
N ARG A 582 -5.31 -36.42 -3.47
CA ARG A 582 -5.43 -36.90 -2.09
C ARG A 582 -6.42 -36.08 -1.27
N ARG A 583 -6.33 -34.75 -1.35
CA ARG A 583 -7.25 -33.85 -0.64
C ARG A 583 -8.69 -34.00 -1.13
N SER A 584 -8.90 -34.20 -2.44
CA SER A 584 -10.23 -34.41 -2.99
C SER A 584 -10.82 -35.76 -2.59
N LYS A 585 -10.00 -36.83 -2.56
CA LYS A 585 -10.38 -38.16 -2.07
C LYS A 585 -10.83 -38.11 -0.61
N ARG A 586 -10.07 -37.46 0.27
CA ARG A 586 -10.44 -37.29 1.68
C ARG A 586 -11.81 -36.62 1.86
N ILE A 587 -12.11 -35.58 1.07
CA ILE A 587 -13.44 -34.91 1.11
C ILE A 587 -14.54 -35.86 0.62
N ILE A 588 -14.25 -36.69 -0.38
CA ILE A 588 -15.17 -37.71 -0.87
C ILE A 588 -15.44 -38.75 0.24
N ASP A 589 -14.40 -39.27 0.89
CA ASP A 589 -14.52 -40.25 1.97
C ASP A 589 -15.31 -39.70 3.16
N GLU A 590 -15.05 -38.44 3.55
CA GLU A 590 -15.79 -37.74 4.61
C GLU A 590 -17.29 -37.58 4.27
N LYS A 591 -17.62 -37.42 2.98
CA LYS A 591 -19.02 -37.34 2.52
C LYS A 591 -19.69 -38.70 2.46
N ILE A 592 -18.97 -39.73 2.00
CA ILE A 592 -19.45 -41.12 2.03
C ILE A 592 -19.77 -41.52 3.48
N ALA A 593 -18.86 -41.24 4.42
CA ALA A 593 -19.07 -41.53 5.84
C ALA A 593 -20.29 -40.82 6.45
N LYS A 594 -20.69 -39.66 5.90
CA LYS A 594 -21.87 -38.89 6.33
C LYS A 594 -23.14 -39.23 5.55
N GLY A 595 -23.07 -40.10 4.54
CA GLY A 595 -24.20 -40.43 3.66
C GLY A 595 -24.64 -39.27 2.75
N GLU A 596 -23.75 -38.30 2.47
CA GLU A 596 -24.06 -37.14 1.64
C GLU A 596 -23.88 -37.43 0.14
N PRO A 597 -24.68 -36.83 -0.76
CA PRO A 597 -24.52 -37.01 -2.20
C PRO A 597 -23.20 -36.40 -2.71
N ILE A 598 -22.46 -37.16 -3.51
CA ILE A 598 -21.18 -36.72 -4.07
C ILE A 598 -21.43 -35.93 -5.37
N ARG A 599 -21.10 -34.63 -5.36
CA ARG A 599 -21.20 -33.73 -6.52
C ARG A 599 -19.83 -33.13 -6.84
N LEU A 600 -19.30 -33.36 -8.05
CA LEU A 600 -17.94 -32.95 -8.43
C LEU A 600 -17.66 -31.45 -8.28
N TRP A 601 -18.62 -30.59 -8.66
CA TRP A 601 -18.48 -29.14 -8.50
C TRP A 601 -18.34 -28.72 -7.03
N GLU A 602 -18.95 -29.50 -6.13
CA GLU A 602 -18.91 -29.25 -4.69
C GLU A 602 -17.58 -29.74 -4.10
N ILE A 603 -17.08 -30.89 -4.55
CA ILE A 603 -15.73 -31.38 -4.22
C ILE A 603 -14.68 -30.37 -4.68
N GLN A 604 -14.80 -29.84 -5.90
CA GLN A 604 -13.92 -28.79 -6.42
C GLN A 604 -13.90 -27.56 -5.50
N ARG A 605 -15.08 -27.12 -5.05
CA ARG A 605 -15.24 -25.94 -4.18
C ARG A 605 -14.65 -26.18 -2.80
N LEU A 606 -14.96 -27.31 -2.16
CA LEU A 606 -14.46 -27.68 -0.83
C LEU A 606 -12.94 -27.91 -0.85
N ALA A 607 -12.42 -28.50 -1.91
CA ALA A 607 -10.99 -28.65 -2.12
C ALA A 607 -10.32 -27.32 -2.52
N GLY A 608 -11.05 -26.27 -2.89
CA GLY A 608 -10.46 -24.99 -3.32
C GLY A 608 -9.58 -25.11 -4.56
N ILE A 609 -9.98 -25.91 -5.55
CA ILE A 609 -9.20 -26.15 -6.79
C ILE A 609 -9.75 -25.30 -7.94
N ARG A 610 -8.88 -24.55 -8.64
CA ARG A 610 -9.26 -23.78 -9.84
C ARG A 610 -9.68 -24.70 -10.98
N THR A 611 -10.65 -24.28 -11.79
CA THR A 611 -11.26 -25.09 -12.87
C THR A 611 -10.23 -25.75 -13.80
N LYS A 612 -9.22 -25.01 -14.26
CA LYS A 612 -8.17 -25.56 -15.15
C LYS A 612 -7.36 -26.69 -14.52
N ALA A 613 -7.13 -26.64 -13.21
CA ALA A 613 -6.43 -27.71 -12.49
C ALA A 613 -7.37 -28.87 -12.14
N PHE A 614 -8.62 -28.57 -11.78
CA PHE A 614 -9.64 -29.57 -11.48
C PHE A 614 -9.95 -30.47 -12.68
N ASN A 615 -10.02 -29.89 -13.89
CA ASN A 615 -10.23 -30.66 -15.12
C ASN A 615 -9.14 -31.72 -15.37
N LYS A 616 -7.93 -31.54 -14.84
CA LYS A 616 -6.83 -32.52 -15.00
C LYS A 616 -6.96 -33.74 -14.08
N ILE A 617 -7.71 -33.61 -12.99
CA ILE A 617 -7.88 -34.68 -11.98
C ILE A 617 -9.29 -35.26 -11.98
N LYS A 618 -10.22 -34.65 -12.73
CA LYS A 618 -11.65 -34.99 -12.76
C LYS A 618 -11.87 -36.47 -13.03
N ASP A 619 -11.26 -37.00 -14.08
CA ASP A 619 -11.44 -38.40 -14.49
C ASP A 619 -10.92 -39.37 -13.42
N SER A 620 -9.82 -39.02 -12.74
CA SER A 620 -9.27 -39.81 -11.63
C SER A 620 -10.21 -39.83 -10.42
N LEU A 621 -10.91 -38.73 -10.14
CA LEU A 621 -11.89 -38.65 -9.06
C LEU A 621 -13.19 -39.39 -9.41
N GLU A 622 -13.64 -39.34 -10.66
CA GLU A 622 -14.81 -40.10 -11.13
C GLU A 622 -14.58 -41.61 -11.00
N VAL A 623 -13.38 -42.10 -11.38
CA VAL A 623 -13.00 -43.50 -11.18
C VAL A 623 -12.98 -43.87 -9.69
N TYR A 624 -12.51 -42.98 -8.82
CA TYR A 624 -12.47 -43.22 -7.37
C TYR A 624 -13.89 -43.33 -6.77
N ILE A 625 -14.79 -42.43 -7.17
CA ILE A 625 -16.19 -42.43 -6.73
C ILE A 625 -16.90 -43.73 -7.17
N ASN A 626 -16.67 -44.16 -8.42
CA ASN A 626 -17.30 -45.37 -8.97
C ASN A 626 -16.79 -46.68 -8.36
N ARG A 627 -15.62 -46.66 -7.69
CA ARG A 627 -15.05 -47.83 -7.00
C ARG A 627 -15.50 -47.97 -5.55
N GLY A 628 -16.32 -47.04 -5.04
CA GLY A 628 -16.90 -47.11 -3.70
C GLY A 628 -16.10 -46.44 -2.58
N GLY A 629 -15.11 -45.61 -2.91
CA GLY A 629 -14.17 -45.05 -1.92
C GLY A 629 -13.01 -45.98 -1.66
#